data_AF-A0A916QG40-F1
#
_entry.id   AF-A0A916QG40-F1
#
_cell.length_a   1.000
_cell.length_b   1.000
_cell.length_c   1.000
_cell.angle_alpha   90.00
_cell.angle_beta   90.00
_cell.angle_gamma   90.00
#
_symmetry.space_group_name_H-M   'P 1'
#
loop_
_entity.id
_entity.type
_entity.pdbx_description
1 polymer ?
#
loop_
_entity_poly.entity_id
_entity_poly.type
_entity_poly.pdbx_seq_one_letter_code
_entity_poly.pdbx_strand_id
1 'polypeptide(L)'
;MPELPEMETYRRLLLPLIVYRPIASVEIQRERSINIPVEQFRAKRTLLKPALVEQSRVYDREGEPCPRCGQPINLATLRSRKTYYCRNCQR
;
A
#
# COMPACT_ATOMS: atom_id res chain seq x y z
N MET A 1 -10.00 -13.37 -14.04
CA MET A 1 -8.95 -12.91 -13.12
C MET A 1 -7.65 -13.26 -13.81
N PRO A 2 -6.86 -12.28 -14.25
CA PRO A 2 -5.66 -12.58 -15.00
C PRO A 2 -4.71 -13.43 -14.15
N GLU A 3 -4.10 -14.40 -14.79
CA GLU A 3 -3.21 -15.38 -14.17
C GLU A 3 -1.92 -14.67 -13.74
N LEU A 4 -1.31 -15.11 -12.62
CA LEU A 4 -0.07 -14.55 -12.07
C LEU A 4 1.01 -14.20 -13.13
N PRO A 5 1.30 -15.03 -14.15
CA PRO A 5 2.23 -14.69 -15.24
C PRO A 5 1.81 -13.49 -16.10
N GLU A 6 0.51 -13.24 -16.29
CA GLU A 6 0.03 -12.07 -17.04
C GLU A 6 0.32 -10.79 -16.27
N MET A 7 0.09 -10.78 -14.95
CA MET A 7 0.36 -9.61 -14.09
C MET A 7 1.84 -9.24 -14.08
N GLU A 8 2.74 -10.23 -14.09
CA GLU A 8 4.18 -9.98 -14.18
C GLU A 8 4.58 -9.42 -15.56
N THR A 9 3.89 -9.84 -16.62
CA THR A 9 4.06 -9.30 -17.97
C THR A 9 3.64 -7.83 -18.03
N TYR A 10 2.45 -7.50 -17.52
CA TYR A 10 2.00 -6.11 -17.42
C TYR A 10 2.93 -5.26 -16.55
N ARG A 11 3.39 -5.81 -15.42
CA ARG A 11 4.37 -5.13 -14.56
C ARG A 11 5.64 -4.78 -15.34
N ARG A 12 6.23 -5.73 -16.08
CA ARG A 12 7.45 -5.49 -16.87
C ARG A 12 7.26 -4.46 -17.98
N LEU A 13 6.11 -4.49 -18.66
CA LEU A 13 5.81 -3.55 -19.75
C LEU A 13 5.55 -2.13 -19.23
N LEU A 14 4.88 -2.01 -18.10
CA LEU A 14 4.48 -0.72 -17.54
C LEU A 14 5.57 -0.08 -16.68
N LEU A 15 6.45 -0.87 -16.04
CA LEU A 15 7.53 -0.35 -15.19
C LEU A 15 8.37 0.75 -15.87
N PRO A 16 8.93 0.56 -17.08
CA PRO A 16 9.75 1.59 -17.72
C PRO A 16 8.95 2.81 -18.17
N LEU A 17 7.63 2.68 -18.36
CA LEU A 17 6.77 3.76 -18.81
C LEU A 17 6.28 4.64 -17.66
N ILE A 18 6.10 4.05 -16.47
CA ILE A 18 5.47 4.72 -15.32
C ILE A 18 6.52 5.12 -14.27
N VAL A 19 7.56 4.32 -14.06
CA VAL A 19 8.59 4.60 -13.05
C VAL A 19 9.46 5.76 -13.52
N TYR A 20 9.70 6.73 -12.63
CA TYR A 20 10.45 7.98 -12.85
C TYR A 20 9.77 9.07 -13.69
N ARG A 21 8.52 8.88 -14.14
CA ARG A 21 7.74 9.99 -14.73
C ARG A 21 7.21 10.89 -13.61
N PRO A 22 7.38 12.23 -13.70
CA PRO A 22 6.76 13.14 -12.76
C PRO A 22 5.24 13.11 -12.93
N ILE A 23 4.52 13.11 -11.81
CA ILE A 23 3.04 13.16 -11.81
C ILE A 23 2.60 14.58 -12.17
N ALA A 24 1.86 14.72 -13.27
CA ALA A 24 1.42 16.02 -13.79
C ALA A 24 0.36 16.70 -12.89
N SER A 25 -0.63 15.93 -12.43
CA SER A 25 -1.71 16.41 -11.56
C SER A 25 -2.20 15.29 -10.65
N VAL A 26 -2.79 15.67 -9.52
CA VAL A 26 -3.46 14.75 -8.59
C VAL A 26 -4.82 15.32 -8.27
N GLU A 27 -5.86 14.55 -8.60
CA GLU A 27 -7.24 14.80 -8.18
C GLU A 27 -7.63 13.79 -7.11
N ILE A 28 -8.07 14.29 -5.95
CA ILE A 28 -8.47 13.46 -4.82
C ILE A 28 -9.99 13.45 -4.79
N GLN A 29 -10.60 12.38 -5.32
CA GLN A 29 -12.05 12.21 -5.33
C GLN A 29 -12.60 11.69 -3.99
N ARG A 30 -11.77 11.01 -3.18
CA ARG A 30 -12.15 10.45 -1.88
C ARG A 30 -11.09 10.72 -0.83
N GLU A 31 -11.41 11.60 0.11
CA GLU A 31 -10.49 12.03 1.17
C GLU A 31 -10.13 10.90 2.14
N ARG A 32 -11.08 9.98 2.43
CA ARG A 32 -10.83 8.82 3.31
C ARG A 32 -9.83 7.80 2.75
N SER A 33 -9.47 7.90 1.47
CA SER A 33 -8.47 7.04 0.85
C SER A 33 -7.03 7.48 1.17
N ILE A 34 -6.84 8.65 1.79
CA ILE A 34 -5.53 9.19 2.13
C ILE A 34 -5.37 9.20 3.65
N ASN A 35 -4.30 8.58 4.14
CA ASN A 35 -3.97 8.53 5.56
C ASN A 35 -3.30 9.83 6.09
N ILE A 36 -3.27 10.87 5.27
CA ILE A 36 -2.70 12.19 5.59
C ILE A 36 -3.64 13.29 5.10
N PRO A 37 -3.61 14.49 5.73
CA PRO A 37 -4.39 15.62 5.28
C PRO A 37 -4.12 15.96 3.81
N VAL A 38 -5.18 16.29 3.07
CA VAL A 38 -5.13 16.58 1.62
C VAL A 38 -4.12 17.69 1.29
N GLU A 39 -4.04 18.72 2.12
CA GLU A 39 -3.08 19.82 1.99
C GLU A 39 -1.63 19.35 2.04
N GLN A 40 -1.33 18.44 2.99
CA GLN A 40 0.00 17.86 3.12
C GLN A 40 0.33 16.93 1.94
N PHE A 41 -0.68 16.25 1.37
CA PHE A 41 -0.52 15.43 0.17
C PHE A 41 -0.20 16.28 -1.07
N ARG A 42 -0.92 17.40 -1.25
CA ARG A 42 -0.66 18.37 -2.33
C ARG A 42 0.73 19.01 -2.21
N ALA A 43 1.18 19.30 -0.99
CA ALA A 43 2.52 19.87 -0.74
C ALA A 43 3.67 18.88 -1.00
N LYS A 44 3.46 17.57 -0.75
CA LYS A 44 4.48 16.52 -0.99
C LYS A 44 4.72 16.19 -2.47
N ARG A 45 3.98 16.82 -3.39
CA ARG A 45 4.07 16.64 -4.85
C ARG A 45 5.50 16.79 -5.42
N THR A 46 6.37 17.49 -4.72
CA THR A 46 7.76 17.75 -5.13
C THR A 46 8.70 16.53 -4.97
N LEU A 47 8.37 15.53 -4.15
CA LEU A 47 9.28 14.42 -3.81
C LEU A 47 8.60 13.05 -3.82
N LEU A 48 7.63 12.82 -4.70
CA LEU A 48 7.12 11.49 -4.95
C LEU A 48 8.18 10.69 -5.73
N LYS A 49 9.21 10.23 -5.00
CA LYS A 49 9.99 9.05 -5.41
C LYS A 49 8.96 7.96 -5.74
N PRO A 50 9.15 7.20 -6.84
CA PRO A 50 8.27 6.09 -7.13
C PRO A 50 8.28 5.17 -5.91
N ALA A 51 7.22 5.24 -5.11
CA ALA A 51 7.07 4.41 -3.94
C ALA A 51 6.82 3.02 -4.49
N LEU A 52 7.92 2.26 -4.57
CA LEU A 52 7.91 0.81 -4.63
C LEU A 52 6.79 0.37 -3.68
N VAL A 53 5.80 -0.36 -4.18
CA VAL A 53 4.69 -0.89 -3.39
C VAL A 53 5.26 -1.37 -2.06
N GLU A 54 5.04 -0.60 -1.00
CA GLU A 54 5.55 -0.97 0.32
C GLU A 54 4.85 -2.27 0.67
N GLN A 55 5.61 -3.38 0.67
CA GLN A 55 5.10 -4.64 1.18
C GLN A 55 4.53 -4.36 2.57
N SER A 56 3.26 -4.74 2.77
CA SER A 56 2.59 -4.54 4.05
C SER A 56 3.45 -5.12 5.16
N ARG A 57 3.89 -4.29 6.10
CA ARG A 57 4.85 -4.63 7.20
C ARG A 57 4.33 -5.70 8.18
N VAL A 58 3.16 -6.25 7.90
CA VAL A 58 2.32 -7.11 8.73
C VAL A 58 1.96 -8.41 7.99
N TYR A 59 2.13 -8.47 6.67
CA TYR A 59 1.68 -9.60 5.85
C TYR A 59 2.47 -10.87 6.17
N ASP A 60 1.75 -11.96 6.41
CA ASP A 60 2.30 -13.28 6.78
C ASP A 60 3.11 -13.32 8.09
N ARG A 61 2.88 -12.33 8.97
CA ARG A 61 3.54 -12.22 10.27
C ARG A 61 2.59 -12.56 11.43
N GLU A 62 1.74 -13.56 11.26
CA GLU A 62 0.78 -13.96 12.31
C GLU A 62 1.50 -14.30 13.61
N GLY A 63 1.03 -13.74 14.73
CA GLY A 63 1.61 -13.98 16.05
C GLY A 63 2.92 -13.23 16.32
N GLU A 64 3.59 -12.69 15.29
CA GLU A 64 4.78 -11.86 15.48
C GLU A 64 4.45 -10.51 16.11
N PRO A 65 5.40 -9.90 16.85
CA PRO A 65 5.23 -8.58 17.42
C PRO A 65 5.12 -7.52 16.33
N CYS A 66 4.10 -6.67 16.45
CA CYS A 66 3.88 -5.55 15.54
C CYS A 66 5.09 -4.60 15.55
N PRO A 67 5.65 -4.20 14.39
CA PRO A 67 6.82 -3.33 14.32
C PRO A 67 6.56 -1.90 14.82
N ARG A 68 5.31 -1.54 15.13
CA ARG A 68 4.93 -0.22 15.69
C ARG A 68 4.66 -0.25 17.20
N CYS A 69 4.02 -1.30 17.72
CA CYS A 69 3.55 -1.33 19.12
C CYS A 69 3.90 -2.60 19.90
N GLY A 70 4.57 -3.59 19.29
CA GLY A 70 4.96 -4.84 19.93
C GLY A 70 3.84 -5.85 20.19
N GLN A 71 2.57 -5.48 20.06
CA GLN A 71 1.44 -6.42 20.20
C GLN A 71 1.42 -7.46 19.06
N PRO A 72 0.97 -8.70 19.32
CA PRO A 72 0.92 -9.75 18.31
C PRO A 72 -0.03 -9.38 17.16
N ILE A 73 0.44 -9.63 15.94
CA ILE A 73 -0.35 -9.44 14.73
C ILE A 73 -1.45 -10.51 14.67
N ASN A 74 -2.68 -10.06 14.40
CA ASN A 74 -3.86 -10.91 14.30
C ASN A 74 -4.11 -11.29 12.84
N LEU A 75 -4.50 -12.55 12.63
CA LEU A 75 -5.10 -13.01 11.39
C LEU A 75 -6.63 -12.95 11.50
N ALA A 76 -7.28 -12.38 10.48
CA ALA A 76 -8.70 -12.56 10.24
C ALA A 76 -8.93 -13.05 8.80
N THR A 77 -9.98 -13.85 8.62
CA THR A 77 -10.42 -14.25 7.29
C THR A 77 -11.59 -13.38 6.89
N LEU A 78 -11.37 -12.46 5.95
CA LEU A 78 -12.41 -11.59 5.41
C LEU A 78 -12.78 -12.10 4.00
N ARG A 79 -14.00 -12.58 3.81
CA ARG A 79 -14.50 -13.08 2.51
C ARG A 79 -13.52 -14.07 1.85
N SER A 80 -13.08 -15.08 2.63
CA SER A 80 -12.12 -16.10 2.19
C SER A 80 -10.72 -15.59 1.85
N ARG A 81 -10.36 -14.36 2.25
CA ARG A 81 -8.99 -13.82 2.16
C ARG A 81 -8.38 -13.67 3.55
N LYS A 82 -7.19 -14.23 3.73
CA LYS A 82 -6.37 -14.01 4.93
C LYS A 82 -5.96 -12.54 4.99
N THR A 83 -6.27 -11.88 6.10
CA THR A 83 -6.00 -10.47 6.36
C THR A 83 -5.25 -10.36 7.68
N TYR A 84 -4.01 -9.88 7.61
CA TYR A 84 -3.16 -9.69 8.78
C TYR A 84 -3.24 -8.23 9.22
N TYR A 85 -3.53 -7.98 10.50
CA TYR A 85 -3.69 -6.63 11.03
C TYR A 85 -3.31 -6.55 12.51
N CYS A 86 -2.93 -5.35 12.97
CA CYS A 86 -2.69 -5.09 14.39
C CYS A 86 -3.89 -4.35 14.99
N ARG A 87 -4.60 -4.98 15.95
CA ARG A 87 -5.77 -4.39 16.62
C ARG A 87 -5.50 -3.06 17.34
N ASN A 88 -4.25 -2.81 17.73
CA ASN A 88 -3.87 -1.60 18.44
C ASN A 88 -3.46 -0.46 17.49
N CYS A 89 -2.80 -0.78 16.38
CA CYS A 89 -2.29 0.23 15.43
C CYS A 89 -3.24 0.56 14.28
N GLN A 90 -4.06 -0.41 13.84
CA GLN A 90 -5.09 -0.23 12.83
C GLN A 90 -6.44 -0.25 13.54
N ARG A 91 -7.00 0.95 13.72
CA ARG A 91 -8.37 1.20 14.14
C ARG A 91 -9.17 1.69 12.96
#